data_AF-A0A1I3EDR7-F1
#
_entry.id   AF-A0A1I3EDR7-F1
#
_cell.length_a   1.000
_cell.length_b   1.000
_cell.length_c   1.000
_cell.angle_alpha   90.00
_cell.angle_beta   90.00
_cell.angle_gamma   90.00
#
_symmetry.space_group_name_H-M   'P 1'
#
loop_
_entity.id
_entity.type
_entity.pdbx_description
1 polymer ?
#
loop_
_entity_poly.entity_id
_entity_poly.type
_entity_poly.pdbx_seq_one_letter_code
_entity_poly.pdbx_strand_id
1 'polypeptide(L)'
;MQEAYPPKQSDREALWLALARTIVSHDAFLHDYLDSAPQTNEVRRSSALLGGGLIIAREFGLPLSLLEIGASAGLNLGFEQYHYELGTAAYGQADSAVVIRSEWRGGPPKLATPLAVARRRACDLNPLDASSDRDRQRVLSYIWPDQSARVETTEAAFDFAAGMPWRVEQADAAAERLLWTLGPM
;
A
#
# COMPACT_ATOMS: atom_id res chain seq x y z
N MET A 1 21.64 -7.58 -15.42
CA MET A 1 21.03 -6.43 -14.74
C MET A 1 21.51 -6.23 -13.30
N GLN A 2 21.49 -7.27 -12.46
CA GLN A 2 21.74 -7.16 -11.00
C GLN A 2 23.03 -6.43 -10.60
N GLU A 3 24.09 -6.45 -11.40
CA GLU A 3 25.36 -5.75 -11.12
C GLU A 3 25.36 -4.25 -11.47
N ALA A 4 24.41 -3.80 -12.29
CA ALA A 4 24.29 -2.42 -12.74
C ALA A 4 23.03 -1.71 -12.20
N TYR A 5 22.13 -2.43 -11.52
CA TYR A 5 20.90 -1.85 -10.98
C TYR A 5 21.18 -1.11 -9.65
N PRO A 6 20.57 0.06 -9.41
CA PRO A 6 20.70 0.76 -8.14
C PRO A 6 20.39 -0.14 -6.92
N PRO A 7 21.05 0.07 -5.76
CA PRO A 7 21.92 1.20 -5.43
C PRO A 7 23.36 1.08 -5.95
N LYS A 8 23.68 0.06 -6.75
CA LYS A 8 25.01 -0.07 -7.36
C LYS A 8 25.27 1.11 -8.31
N GLN A 9 26.46 1.68 -8.20
CA GLN A 9 26.90 2.73 -9.12
C GLN A 9 27.52 2.09 -10.36
N SER A 10 26.96 2.40 -11.51
CA SER A 10 27.47 2.00 -12.82
C SER A 10 27.43 3.21 -13.75
N ASP A 11 28.41 3.31 -14.65
CA ASP A 11 28.35 4.34 -15.68
C ASP A 11 27.16 4.09 -16.63
N ARG A 12 26.75 5.16 -17.32
CA ARG A 12 25.55 5.16 -18.17
C ARG A 12 25.62 4.12 -19.28
N GLU A 13 26.80 3.88 -19.86
CA GLU A 13 26.97 2.96 -20.97
C GLU A 13 26.87 1.51 -20.50
N ALA A 14 27.52 1.18 -19.38
CA ALA A 14 27.40 -0.14 -18.75
C ALA A 14 25.95 -0.46 -18.37
N LEU A 15 25.22 0.51 -17.78
CA LEU A 15 23.80 0.37 -17.46
C LEU A 15 22.96 0.13 -18.71
N TRP A 16 23.16 0.93 -19.76
CA TRP A 16 22.44 0.79 -21.03
C TRP A 16 22.64 -0.59 -21.65
N LEU A 17 23.89 -1.06 -21.72
CA LEU A 17 24.21 -2.39 -22.25
C LEU A 17 23.60 -3.50 -21.40
N ALA A 18 23.61 -3.36 -20.07
CA ALA A 18 22.98 -4.33 -19.18
C ALA A 18 21.45 -4.37 -19.38
N LEU A 19 20.81 -3.21 -19.54
CA LEU A 19 19.38 -3.11 -19.80
C LEU A 19 19.00 -3.72 -21.15
N ALA A 20 19.69 -3.35 -22.23
CA ALA A 20 19.45 -3.86 -23.57
C ALA A 20 19.56 -5.40 -23.63
N ARG A 21 20.61 -5.96 -23.01
CA ARG A 21 20.74 -7.42 -22.88
C ARG A 21 19.59 -8.04 -22.10
N THR A 22 19.16 -7.40 -21.01
CA THR A 22 18.07 -7.91 -20.16
C THR A 22 16.75 -7.92 -20.92
N ILE A 23 16.44 -6.85 -21.67
CA ILE A 23 15.22 -6.79 -22.47
C ILE A 23 15.18 -7.93 -23.50
N VAL A 24 16.27 -8.12 -24.25
CA VAL A 24 16.35 -9.19 -25.26
C VAL A 24 16.26 -10.58 -24.62
N SER A 25 16.97 -10.82 -23.51
CA SER A 25 16.99 -12.13 -22.84
C SER A 25 15.68 -12.48 -22.13
N HIS A 26 14.83 -11.50 -21.83
CA HIS A 26 13.59 -11.68 -21.08
C HIS A 26 12.35 -11.19 -21.85
N ASP A 27 12.42 -11.12 -23.19
CA ASP A 27 11.38 -10.55 -24.05
C ASP A 27 9.98 -11.12 -23.77
N ALA A 28 9.83 -12.45 -23.80
CA ALA A 28 8.54 -13.10 -23.54
C ALA A 28 7.98 -12.77 -22.15
N PHE A 29 8.82 -12.78 -21.11
CA PHE A 29 8.40 -12.42 -19.75
C PHE A 29 7.94 -10.97 -19.67
N LEU A 30 8.70 -10.04 -20.26
CA LEU A 30 8.37 -8.62 -20.25
C LEU A 30 7.10 -8.33 -21.05
N HIS A 31 6.93 -9.00 -22.20
CA HIS A 31 5.73 -8.92 -23.01
C HIS A 31 4.49 -9.33 -22.21
N ASP A 32 4.50 -10.54 -21.63
CA ASP A 32 3.40 -11.06 -20.81
C ASP A 32 3.14 -10.19 -19.57
N TYR A 33 4.20 -9.66 -18.96
CA TYR A 33 4.08 -8.79 -17.78
C TYR A 33 3.38 -7.46 -18.12
N LEU A 34 3.72 -6.88 -19.26
CA LEU A 34 3.17 -5.61 -19.75
C LEU A 34 1.73 -5.72 -20.27
N ASP A 35 1.21 -6.93 -20.46
CA ASP A 35 -0.19 -7.18 -20.86
C ASP A 35 -1.19 -6.96 -19.71
N SER A 36 -0.70 -6.72 -18.49
CA SER A 36 -1.53 -6.42 -17.32
C SER A 36 -1.50 -4.94 -16.93
N ALA A 37 -2.65 -4.42 -16.49
CA ALA A 37 -2.76 -3.04 -16.03
C ALA A 37 -1.90 -2.81 -14.76
N PRO A 38 -1.19 -1.67 -14.64
CA PRO A 38 -0.41 -1.37 -13.44
C PRO A 38 -1.26 -1.28 -12.17
N GLN A 39 -0.79 -1.90 -11.10
CA GLN A 39 -1.41 -1.83 -9.76
C GLN A 39 -0.44 -1.18 -8.76
N THR A 40 -0.59 0.14 -8.57
CA THR A 40 0.29 0.95 -7.71
C THR A 40 -0.33 1.12 -6.31
N ASN A 41 -0.12 0.14 -5.44
CA ASN A 41 -0.64 0.16 -4.07
C ASN A 41 0.18 1.10 -3.15
N GLU A 42 -0.01 2.41 -3.30
CA GLU A 42 0.73 3.44 -2.54
C GLU A 42 0.31 3.48 -1.07
N VAL A 43 1.16 2.93 -0.19
CA VAL A 43 0.94 2.86 1.26
C VAL A 43 0.82 4.24 1.91
N ARG A 44 1.51 5.28 1.40
CA ARG A 44 1.43 6.63 1.99
C ARG A 44 0.05 7.29 1.84
N ARG A 45 -0.85 6.75 1.02
CA ARG A 45 -2.27 7.18 1.01
C ARG A 45 -2.90 7.03 2.40
N SER A 46 -2.40 6.12 3.21
CA SER A 46 -2.78 5.95 4.61
C SER A 46 -2.62 7.23 5.46
N SER A 47 -1.73 8.18 5.12
CA SER A 47 -1.67 9.48 5.82
C SER A 47 -2.96 10.29 5.68
N ALA A 48 -3.58 10.29 4.49
CA ALA A 48 -4.86 10.95 4.26
C ALA A 48 -6.00 10.20 4.95
N LEU A 49 -5.97 8.86 4.93
CA LEU A 49 -6.95 8.00 5.62
C LEU A 49 -6.91 8.23 7.13
N LEU A 50 -5.73 8.34 7.74
CA LEU A 50 -5.55 8.69 9.14
C LEU A 50 -6.23 10.02 9.45
N GLY A 51 -5.96 11.05 8.63
CA GLY A 51 -6.54 12.37 8.80
C GLY A 51 -8.07 12.36 8.77
N GLY A 52 -8.65 11.74 7.74
CA GLY A 52 -10.10 11.59 7.60
C GLY A 52 -10.71 10.76 8.74
N GLY A 53 -10.06 9.65 9.10
CA GLY A 53 -10.49 8.76 10.17
C GLY A 53 -10.55 9.46 11.52
N LEU A 54 -9.53 10.24 11.88
CA LEU A 54 -9.50 11.02 13.13
C LEU A 54 -10.58 12.11 13.15
N ILE A 55 -10.88 12.75 12.01
CA ILE A 55 -11.95 13.74 11.91
C ILE A 55 -13.31 13.08 12.16
N ILE A 56 -13.58 11.95 11.51
CA ILE A 56 -14.85 11.21 11.65
C ILE A 56 -14.97 10.66 13.09
N ALA A 57 -13.93 10.03 13.62
CA ALA A 57 -13.94 9.47 14.97
C ALA A 57 -14.17 10.55 16.04
N ARG A 58 -13.60 11.75 15.84
CA ARG A 58 -13.85 12.88 16.75
C ARG A 58 -15.30 13.35 16.70
N GLU A 59 -15.88 13.42 15.51
CA GLU A 59 -17.24 13.93 15.32
C GLU A 59 -18.28 12.98 15.91
N PHE A 60 -18.12 11.68 15.70
CA PHE A 60 -19.15 10.69 16.04
C PHE A 60 -18.83 9.86 17.29
N GLY A 61 -17.57 9.76 17.69
CA GLY A 61 -17.15 8.92 18.84
C GLY A 61 -17.37 7.42 18.62
N LEU A 62 -17.47 6.97 17.37
CA LEU A 62 -17.76 5.58 16.99
C LEU A 62 -16.60 4.95 16.22
N PRO A 63 -16.40 3.62 16.33
CA PRO A 63 -15.47 2.89 15.46
C PRO A 63 -15.86 2.99 13.99
N LEU A 64 -14.88 2.98 13.10
CA LEU A 64 -15.09 2.99 11.65
C LEU A 64 -15.44 1.60 11.12
N SER A 65 -16.23 1.58 10.04
CA SER A 65 -16.41 0.42 9.16
C SER A 65 -15.86 0.77 7.79
N LEU A 66 -14.86 0.03 7.33
CA LEU A 66 -14.12 0.33 6.10
C LEU A 66 -14.56 -0.56 4.94
N LEU A 67 -14.72 0.07 3.77
CA LEU A 67 -14.71 -0.57 2.46
C LEU A 67 -13.60 0.06 1.62
N GLU A 68 -12.64 -0.75 1.19
CA GLU A 68 -11.67 -0.30 0.19
C GLU A 68 -11.99 -0.95 -1.17
N ILE A 69 -12.31 -0.14 -2.17
CA ILE A 69 -12.57 -0.59 -3.54
C ILE A 69 -11.30 -0.37 -4.37
N GLY A 70 -10.87 -1.38 -5.11
CA GLY A 70 -9.58 -1.35 -5.80
C GLY A 70 -8.41 -1.48 -4.83
N ALA A 71 -8.58 -2.29 -3.79
CA ALA A 71 -7.63 -2.39 -2.68
C ALA A 71 -6.31 -3.09 -3.06
N SER A 72 -6.22 -3.70 -4.24
CA SER A 72 -5.05 -4.46 -4.70
C SER A 72 -4.63 -5.51 -3.66
N ALA A 73 -3.46 -5.35 -3.03
CA ALA A 73 -2.96 -6.22 -1.95
C ALA A 73 -3.50 -5.85 -0.53
N GLY A 74 -4.39 -4.86 -0.41
CA GLY A 74 -5.00 -4.46 0.86
C GLY A 74 -4.07 -3.72 1.82
N LEU A 75 -2.97 -3.12 1.32
CA LEU A 75 -1.92 -2.51 2.15
C LEU A 75 -2.37 -1.26 2.94
N ASN A 76 -3.52 -0.65 2.62
CA ASN A 76 -4.05 0.50 3.37
C ASN A 76 -5.15 0.11 4.37
N LEU A 77 -5.58 -1.15 4.43
CA LEU A 77 -6.65 -1.61 5.34
C LEU A 77 -6.29 -1.53 6.82
N GLY A 78 -5.00 -1.50 7.13
CA GLY A 78 -4.47 -1.33 8.48
C GLY A 78 -4.02 0.08 8.81
N PHE A 79 -4.48 1.11 8.07
CA PHE A 79 -3.93 2.47 8.21
C PHE A 79 -3.91 2.95 9.67
N GLU A 80 -4.91 2.65 10.50
CA GLU A 80 -4.97 3.11 11.89
C GLU A 80 -3.97 2.40 12.82
N GLN A 81 -3.34 1.32 12.36
CA GLN A 81 -2.33 0.53 13.10
C GLN A 81 -0.89 0.85 12.71
N TYR A 82 -0.68 1.68 11.69
CA TYR A 82 0.67 2.10 11.27
C TYR A 82 1.24 3.19 12.16
N HIS A 83 2.57 3.36 12.12
CA HIS A 83 3.24 4.50 12.72
C HIS A 83 3.35 5.65 11.72
N TYR A 84 3.12 6.87 12.19
CA TYR A 84 3.17 8.06 11.37
C TYR A 84 4.09 9.11 11.98
N GLU A 85 5.01 9.61 11.17
CA GLU A 85 5.80 10.81 11.44
C GLU A 85 5.23 11.94 10.58
N LEU A 86 4.52 12.88 11.20
CA LEU A 86 3.73 13.94 10.55
C LEU A 86 4.40 15.32 10.67
N GLY A 87 5.71 15.37 10.41
CA GLY A 87 6.54 16.55 10.66
C GLY A 87 6.93 16.64 12.14
N THR A 88 6.34 17.58 12.88
CA THR A 88 6.63 17.78 14.32
C THR A 88 5.77 16.94 15.26
N ALA A 89 4.85 16.14 14.70
CA ALA A 89 3.93 15.30 15.45
C ALA A 89 4.02 13.84 15.00
N ALA A 90 3.54 12.92 15.84
CA ALA A 90 3.50 11.50 15.53
C ALA A 90 2.17 10.86 15.96
N TYR A 91 1.82 9.75 15.32
CA TYR A 91 0.64 8.95 15.65
C TYR A 91 0.95 7.45 15.52
N GLY A 92 0.25 6.62 16.29
CA GLY A 92 0.38 5.16 16.25
C GLY A 92 1.46 4.62 17.17
N GLN A 93 1.58 3.29 17.22
CA GLN A 93 2.56 2.61 18.06
C GLN A 93 3.97 2.76 17.48
N ALA A 94 4.96 3.05 18.34
CA ALA A 94 6.33 3.30 17.90
C ALA A 94 7.06 2.04 17.40
N ASP A 95 6.54 0.84 17.70
CA ASP A 95 7.09 -0.45 17.29
C ASP A 95 6.46 -1.01 16.01
N SER A 96 5.51 -0.29 15.39
CA SER A 96 4.99 -0.68 14.08
C SER A 96 6.09 -0.64 13.03
N ALA A 97 6.32 -1.77 12.36
CA ALA A 97 7.27 -1.88 11.24
C ALA A 97 6.88 -0.99 10.05
N VAL A 98 5.59 -0.72 9.87
CA VAL A 98 5.10 0.21 8.85
C VAL A 98 5.21 1.63 9.38
N VAL A 99 6.21 2.37 8.88
CA VAL A 99 6.46 3.77 9.24
C VAL A 99 6.20 4.67 8.05
N ILE A 100 5.20 5.55 8.18
CA ILE A 100 4.81 6.50 7.14
C ILE A 100 5.27 7.90 7.53
N ARG A 101 6.22 8.43 6.75
CA ARG A 101 6.71 9.80 6.90
C ARG A 101 5.98 10.73 5.94
N SER A 102 5.35 11.77 6.48
CA SER A 102 4.61 12.76 5.70
C SER A 102 4.82 14.17 6.26
N GLU A 103 5.09 15.14 5.38
CA GLU A 103 5.06 16.55 5.75
C GLU A 103 3.60 17.00 5.82
N TRP A 104 2.99 16.94 7.01
CA TRP A 104 1.61 17.39 7.20
C TRP A 104 1.53 18.91 7.03
N ARG A 105 0.65 19.37 6.13
CA ARG A 105 0.42 20.79 5.87
C ARG A 105 -0.97 21.19 6.33
N GLY A 106 -1.06 22.32 7.04
CA GLY A 106 -2.28 22.80 7.69
C GLY A 106 -2.39 22.36 9.15
N GLY A 107 -3.53 22.65 9.79
CA GLY A 107 -3.76 22.22 11.17
C GLY A 107 -3.81 20.69 11.25
N PRO A 108 -3.00 20.03 12.11
CA PRO A 108 -3.08 18.59 12.28
C PRO A 108 -4.45 18.22 12.87
N PRO A 109 -5.04 17.06 12.48
CA PRO A 109 -6.19 16.53 13.19
C PRO A 109 -5.82 16.32 14.66
N LYS A 110 -6.82 16.24 15.55
CA LYS A 110 -6.54 15.96 16.96
C LYS A 110 -6.00 14.53 17.10
N LEU A 111 -4.68 14.37 17.08
CA LEU A 111 -4.00 13.06 17.08
C LEU A 111 -4.29 12.21 18.32
N ALA A 112 -4.70 12.83 19.44
CA ALA A 112 -5.14 12.13 20.65
C ALA A 112 -6.59 11.58 20.57
N THR A 113 -7.28 11.75 19.44
CA THR A 113 -8.63 11.20 19.24
C THR A 113 -8.55 9.67 19.21
N PRO A 114 -9.32 8.94 20.04
CA PRO A 114 -9.41 7.49 19.93
C PRO A 114 -9.93 7.09 18.54
N LEU A 115 -9.16 6.28 17.83
CA LEU A 115 -9.52 5.76 16.51
C LEU A 115 -9.51 4.24 16.57
N ALA A 116 -10.62 3.63 16.18
CA ALA A 116 -10.77 2.20 16.08
C ALA A 116 -11.52 1.85 14.80
N VAL A 117 -11.21 0.68 14.23
CA VAL A 117 -11.91 0.13 13.07
C VAL A 117 -12.54 -1.20 13.48
N ALA A 118 -13.88 -1.23 13.49
CA ALA A 118 -14.65 -2.40 13.92
C ALA A 118 -14.80 -3.43 12.80
N ARG A 119 -14.88 -3.00 11.54
CA ARG A 119 -15.06 -3.87 10.38
C ARG A 119 -14.20 -3.41 9.21
N ARG A 120 -13.61 -4.37 8.51
CA ARG A 120 -12.83 -4.16 7.29
C ARG A 120 -13.34 -5.09 6.20
N ARG A 121 -13.59 -4.52 5.03
CA ARG A 121 -13.90 -5.20 3.78
C ARG A 121 -13.12 -4.54 2.67
N ALA A 122 -12.75 -5.32 1.68
CA ALA A 122 -11.96 -4.84 0.56
C ALA A 122 -12.27 -5.67 -0.67
N CYS A 123 -12.30 -5.03 -1.83
CA CYS A 123 -12.41 -5.71 -3.10
C CYS A 123 -11.45 -5.15 -4.15
N ASP A 124 -11.13 -5.97 -5.14
CA ASP A 124 -10.41 -5.59 -6.35
C ASP A 124 -10.82 -6.50 -7.50
N LEU A 125 -10.69 -6.03 -8.76
CA LEU A 125 -10.92 -6.88 -9.93
C LEU A 125 -9.84 -7.98 -10.04
N ASN A 126 -8.62 -7.65 -9.65
CA ASN A 126 -7.44 -8.51 -9.67
C ASN A 126 -6.73 -8.39 -8.31
N PRO A 127 -7.31 -8.95 -7.23
CA PRO A 127 -6.71 -8.86 -5.91
C PRO A 127 -5.33 -9.52 -5.90
N LEU A 128 -4.40 -8.87 -5.20
CA LEU A 128 -3.05 -9.39 -5.01
C LEU A 128 -2.95 -10.05 -3.64
N ASP A 129 -2.20 -11.15 -3.55
CA ASP A 129 -1.97 -11.83 -2.28
C ASP A 129 -0.76 -11.21 -1.57
N ALA A 130 -0.99 -10.62 -0.39
CA ALA A 130 0.08 -10.02 0.40
C ALA A 130 1.13 -11.04 0.88
N SER A 131 0.80 -12.33 0.92
CA SER A 131 1.74 -13.41 1.25
C SER A 131 2.50 -13.96 0.04
N SER A 132 2.18 -13.51 -1.17
CA SER A 132 2.82 -13.94 -2.42
C SER A 132 4.05 -13.09 -2.74
N ASP A 133 5.23 -13.71 -2.77
CA ASP A 133 6.46 -13.05 -3.21
C ASP A 133 6.34 -12.50 -4.64
N ARG A 134 5.62 -13.21 -5.52
CA ARG A 134 5.39 -12.76 -6.89
C ARG A 134 4.61 -11.44 -6.93
N ASP A 135 3.54 -11.35 -6.13
CA ASP A 135 2.67 -10.17 -6.10
C ASP A 135 3.37 -8.99 -5.40
N ARG A 136 4.16 -9.28 -4.37
CA ARG A 136 5.06 -8.30 -3.75
C ARG A 136 6.04 -7.73 -4.77
N GLN A 137 6.77 -8.58 -5.49
CA GLN A 137 7.74 -8.14 -6.50
C GLN A 137 7.06 -7.34 -7.61
N ARG A 138 5.84 -7.71 -8.01
CA ARG A 138 5.04 -6.93 -8.95
C ARG A 138 4.79 -5.51 -8.45
N VAL A 139 4.29 -5.33 -7.23
CA VAL A 139 4.03 -3.98 -6.68
C VAL A 139 5.32 -3.18 -6.54
N LEU A 140 6.41 -3.81 -6.06
CA LEU A 140 7.71 -3.16 -5.93
C LEU A 140 8.30 -2.71 -7.27
N SER A 141 8.02 -3.43 -8.37
CA SER A 141 8.50 -3.06 -9.72
C SER A 141 7.96 -1.71 -10.21
N TYR A 142 6.86 -1.20 -9.62
CA TYR A 142 6.29 0.11 -9.93
C TYR A 142 6.86 1.24 -9.06
N ILE A 143 7.84 0.95 -8.21
CA ILE A 143 8.57 1.92 -7.40
C ILE A 143 9.90 2.23 -8.11
N TRP A 144 10.22 3.52 -8.24
CA TRP A 144 11.47 3.93 -8.84
C TRP A 144 12.67 3.48 -7.99
N PRO A 145 13.80 3.08 -8.62
CA PRO A 145 14.95 2.51 -7.92
C PRO A 145 15.60 3.45 -6.88
N ASP A 146 15.41 4.76 -7.01
CA ASP A 146 15.91 5.77 -6.08
C ASP A 146 15.00 6.01 -4.86
N GLN A 147 13.83 5.35 -4.81
CA GLN A 147 12.85 5.49 -3.75
C GLN A 147 12.97 4.38 -2.69
N SER A 148 14.18 4.14 -2.16
CA SER A 148 14.43 3.05 -1.20
C SER A 148 13.51 3.10 0.02
N ALA A 149 13.28 4.28 0.59
CA ALA A 149 12.35 4.45 1.72
C ALA A 149 10.90 4.02 1.39
N ARG A 150 10.49 4.19 0.12
CA ARG A 150 9.17 3.74 -0.36
C ARG A 150 9.14 2.22 -0.52
N VAL A 151 10.22 1.61 -1.00
CA VAL A 151 10.37 0.15 -1.06
C VAL A 151 10.27 -0.44 0.34
N GLU A 152 11.06 0.05 1.30
CA GLU A 152 11.06 -0.39 2.70
C GLU A 152 9.67 -0.30 3.33
N THR A 153 8.99 0.84 3.17
CA THR A 153 7.63 1.04 3.69
C THR A 153 6.63 0.07 3.06
N THR A 154 6.78 -0.20 1.76
CA THR A 154 5.89 -1.11 1.02
C THR A 154 6.11 -2.56 1.44
N GLU A 155 7.36 -3.00 1.58
CA GLU A 155 7.71 -4.33 2.08
C GLU A 155 7.17 -4.56 3.49
N ALA A 156 7.36 -3.60 4.40
CA ALA A 156 6.81 -3.68 5.74
C ALA A 156 5.27 -3.77 5.74
N ALA A 157 4.60 -3.04 4.84
CA ALA A 157 3.15 -3.10 4.72
C ALA A 157 2.66 -4.45 4.17
N PHE A 158 3.41 -5.07 3.27
CA PHE A 158 3.14 -6.43 2.82
C PHE A 158 3.29 -7.44 3.97
N ASP A 159 4.35 -7.35 4.76
CA ASP A 159 4.57 -8.22 5.92
C ASP A 159 3.42 -8.08 6.93
N PHE A 160 3.03 -6.83 7.22
CA PHE A 160 1.88 -6.55 8.06
C PHE A 160 0.61 -7.16 7.48
N ALA A 161 0.28 -6.90 6.21
CA ALA A 161 -0.96 -7.37 5.57
C ALA A 161 -1.03 -8.90 5.47
N ALA A 162 0.10 -9.58 5.24
CA ALA A 162 0.17 -11.05 5.20
C ALA A 162 -0.17 -11.69 6.57
N GLY A 163 0.14 -11.02 7.67
CA GLY A 163 -0.18 -11.47 9.03
C GLY A 163 -1.62 -11.23 9.48
N MET A 164 -2.43 -10.53 8.67
CA MET A 164 -3.77 -10.10 9.07
C MET A 164 -4.86 -11.10 8.67
N PRO A 165 -5.99 -11.13 9.40
CA PRO A 165 -7.08 -12.06 9.14
C PRO A 165 -7.98 -11.63 7.97
N TRP A 166 -7.87 -10.37 7.50
CA TRP A 166 -8.68 -9.88 6.38
C TRP A 166 -8.09 -10.28 5.03
N ARG A 167 -8.94 -10.27 4.01
CA ARG A 167 -8.60 -10.58 2.62
C ARG A 167 -9.25 -9.56 1.70
N VAL A 168 -8.65 -9.36 0.54
CA VAL A 168 -9.24 -8.58 -0.56
C VAL A 168 -10.03 -9.55 -1.44
N GLU A 169 -11.33 -9.32 -1.54
CA GLU A 169 -12.24 -10.15 -2.33
C GLU A 169 -12.11 -9.81 -3.82
N GLN A 170 -12.20 -10.83 -4.68
CA GLN A 170 -12.24 -10.58 -6.12
C GLN A 170 -13.66 -10.15 -6.51
N ALA A 171 -13.85 -8.86 -6.77
CA ALA A 171 -15.17 -8.33 -7.14
C ALA A 171 -15.06 -7.01 -7.92
N ASP A 172 -16.12 -6.73 -8.69
CA ASP A 172 -16.34 -5.43 -9.33
C ASP A 172 -16.96 -4.45 -8.31
N ALA A 173 -16.51 -3.20 -8.33
CA ALA A 173 -17.07 -2.09 -7.55
C ALA A 173 -18.60 -1.94 -7.70
N ALA A 174 -19.15 -2.22 -8.88
CA ALA A 174 -20.59 -2.16 -9.17
C ALA A 174 -21.36 -3.34 -8.54
N ALA A 175 -20.72 -4.51 -8.37
CA ALA A 175 -21.33 -5.68 -7.75
C ALA A 175 -21.40 -5.55 -6.22
N GLU A 176 -20.44 -4.87 -5.59
CA GLU A 176 -20.36 -4.66 -4.14
C GLU A 176 -21.51 -3.83 -3.55
N ARG A 177 -22.20 -3.01 -4.37
CA ARG A 177 -23.34 -2.21 -3.91
C ARG A 177 -24.50 -3.04 -3.32
N LEU A 178 -24.60 -4.33 -3.64
CA LEU A 178 -25.72 -5.19 -3.26
C LEU A 178 -25.52 -5.97 -1.94
N LEU A 179 -24.30 -6.07 -1.42
CA LEU A 179 -24.01 -6.83 -0.17
C LEU A 179 -23.89 -5.93 1.08
N TRP A 180 -23.86 -4.61 0.90
CA TRP A 180 -23.65 -3.64 1.97
C TRP A 180 -24.87 -3.34 2.85
N THR A 181 -26.07 -3.75 2.45
CA THR A 181 -27.31 -3.27 3.09
C THR A 181 -27.93 -4.19 4.15
N LEU A 182 -27.49 -5.45 4.34
CA LEU A 182 -28.28 -6.42 5.15
C LEU A 182 -27.46 -7.44 5.97
N GLY A 183 -26.40 -7.02 6.67
CA GLY A 183 -25.81 -7.83 7.76
C GLY A 183 -26.27 -7.32 9.12
N PRO A 184 -26.79 -8.16 10.04
CA PRO A 184 -27.37 -7.67 11.29
C PRO A 184 -26.32 -6.94 12.15
N MET A 185 -26.80 -5.84 12.76
CA MET A 185 -26.09 -5.07 13.78
C MET A 185 -25.78 -5.92 15.00
#